data_AF-A0A563D740-F1
#
_entry.id   AF-A0A563D740-F1
#
_cell.length_a   1.000
_cell.length_b   1.000
_cell.length_c   1.000
_cell.angle_alpha   90.00
_cell.angle_beta   90.00
_cell.angle_gamma   90.00
#
_symmetry.space_group_name_H-M   'P 1'
#
loop_
_entity.id
_entity.type
_entity.pdbx_description
1 polymer ?
#
loop_
_entity_poly.entity_id
_entity_poly.type
_entity_poly.pdbx_seq_one_letter_code
_entity_poly.pdbx_strand_id
1 'polypeptide(L)'
;MTEKDNLVTVYMNRYELDEASAKYVVDRAAALAKSLKEPDRKANDFALAYHLNKFAIGLFEMVANNLSGLPDVSTINRSYILLVNELRKIYARNAELENISENICWQSFDRLEHIESDVWEYTNYNNNEYGLSHNAQVNRLRISHGKETPDFPPEIKKIVDEAEANGKAFFAKIEDESDVERDWFIPEYTLTYASDGSLLVNGVKGVLKVKKTQLASASAKLMEQAVAKPNELFKPNLGHNYSRTLSVTLSGLGFSGTLRELFFPQVSEANGVVFRPTITREEVDAERIDTTKLDDKLKKLGADVVQKPMEIPF
;
A
#
# COMPACT_ATOMS: atom_id res chain seq x y z
N MET A 1 43.40 -26.31 -16.73
CA MET A 1 42.57 -27.50 -17.01
C MET A 1 41.29 -27.34 -16.22
N THR A 2 40.16 -27.20 -16.89
CA THR A 2 38.85 -27.02 -16.25
C THR A 2 38.34 -28.36 -15.71
N GLU A 3 37.38 -28.35 -14.79
CA GLU A 3 36.74 -29.57 -14.28
C GLU A 3 36.12 -30.41 -15.41
N LYS A 4 35.66 -29.75 -16.48
CA LYS A 4 35.15 -30.38 -17.70
C LYS A 4 36.27 -31.05 -18.50
N ASP A 5 37.44 -30.40 -18.61
CA ASP A 5 38.61 -31.00 -19.28
C ASP A 5 39.09 -32.25 -18.53
N ASN A 6 39.05 -32.22 -17.19
CA ASN A 6 39.38 -33.38 -16.35
C ASN A 6 38.42 -34.55 -16.61
N LEU A 7 37.12 -34.30 -16.73
CA LEU A 7 36.12 -35.33 -17.04
C LEU A 7 36.35 -35.92 -18.44
N VAL A 8 36.63 -35.09 -19.45
CA VAL A 8 36.95 -35.57 -20.81
C VAL A 8 38.16 -36.50 -20.78
N THR A 9 39.25 -36.11 -20.09
CA THR A 9 40.44 -36.96 -19.93
C THR A 9 40.14 -38.27 -19.20
N VAL A 10 39.28 -38.25 -18.17
CA VAL A 10 38.86 -39.48 -17.47
C VAL A 10 38.10 -40.42 -18.42
N TYR A 11 37.19 -39.89 -19.23
CA TYR A 11 36.43 -40.71 -20.18
C TYR A 11 37.31 -41.26 -21.31
N MET A 12 38.28 -40.48 -21.80
CA MET A 12 39.27 -40.95 -22.76
C MET A 12 40.10 -42.11 -22.19
N ASN A 13 40.66 -41.93 -20.99
CA ASN A 13 41.60 -42.91 -20.42
C ASN A 13 40.92 -44.17 -19.87
N ARG A 14 39.71 -44.05 -19.31
CA ARG A 14 39.03 -45.16 -18.64
C ARG A 14 38.20 -46.02 -19.58
N TYR A 15 37.68 -45.44 -20.65
CA TYR A 15 36.79 -46.11 -21.61
C TYR A 15 37.36 -46.14 -23.02
N GLU A 16 38.63 -45.75 -23.18
CA GLU A 16 39.37 -45.75 -24.46
C GLU A 16 38.65 -44.97 -25.57
N LEU A 17 37.94 -43.91 -25.19
CA LEU A 17 37.25 -43.03 -26.14
C LEU A 17 38.24 -42.04 -26.76
N ASP A 18 38.05 -41.72 -28.03
CA ASP A 18 38.67 -40.54 -28.63
C ASP A 18 38.11 -39.25 -27.98
N GLU A 19 38.83 -38.15 -28.12
CA GLU A 19 38.47 -36.87 -27.48
C GLU A 19 37.09 -36.36 -27.88
N ALA A 20 36.67 -36.54 -29.14
CA ALA A 20 35.37 -36.09 -29.63
C ALA A 20 34.24 -36.93 -29.01
N SER A 21 34.41 -38.25 -28.96
CA SER A 21 33.50 -39.19 -28.30
C SER A 21 33.39 -38.92 -26.80
N ALA A 22 34.51 -38.68 -26.12
CA ALA A 22 34.54 -38.34 -24.69
C ALA A 22 33.82 -37.00 -24.41
N LYS A 23 34.04 -35.97 -25.24
CA LYS A 23 33.34 -34.68 -25.13
C LYS A 23 31.83 -34.83 -25.33
N TYR A 24 31.41 -35.61 -26.31
CA TYR A 24 29.99 -35.91 -26.54
C TYR A 24 29.33 -36.55 -25.32
N VAL A 25 29.98 -37.53 -24.68
CA VAL A 25 29.47 -38.20 -23.47
C VAL A 25 29.35 -37.22 -22.30
N VAL A 26 30.36 -36.38 -22.07
CA VAL A 26 30.34 -35.37 -21.00
C VAL A 26 29.22 -34.37 -21.21
N ASP A 27 29.02 -33.88 -22.44
CA ASP A 27 27.94 -32.95 -22.78
C ASP A 27 26.55 -33.59 -22.62
N ARG A 28 26.38 -34.85 -23.07
CA ARG A 28 25.14 -35.62 -22.88
C ARG A 28 24.83 -35.87 -21.41
N ALA A 29 25.84 -36.23 -20.61
CA ALA A 29 25.68 -36.46 -19.18
C ALA A 29 25.28 -35.18 -18.44
N ALA A 30 25.89 -34.04 -18.79
CA ALA A 30 25.53 -32.74 -18.23
C ALA A 30 24.09 -32.33 -18.60
N ALA A 31 23.69 -32.53 -19.87
CA ALA A 31 22.33 -32.28 -20.33
C ALA A 31 21.30 -33.17 -19.61
N LEU A 32 21.61 -34.45 -19.43
CA LEU A 32 20.76 -35.40 -18.70
C LEU A 32 20.65 -35.05 -17.21
N ALA A 33 21.76 -34.70 -16.56
CA ALA A 33 21.75 -34.27 -15.17
C ALA A 33 20.89 -33.01 -14.98
N LYS A 34 20.94 -32.08 -15.94
CA LYS A 34 20.08 -30.90 -15.96
C LYS A 34 18.60 -31.28 -16.12
N SER A 35 18.26 -32.15 -17.07
CA SER A 35 16.87 -32.57 -17.30
C SER A 35 16.28 -33.37 -16.13
N LEU A 36 17.10 -34.12 -15.39
CA LEU A 36 16.65 -34.84 -14.19
C LEU A 36 16.31 -33.89 -13.03
N LYS A 37 16.97 -32.73 -12.94
CA LYS A 37 16.71 -31.72 -11.90
C LYS A 37 15.65 -30.70 -12.27
N GLU A 38 15.31 -30.60 -13.55
CA GLU A 38 14.36 -29.61 -14.05
C GLU A 38 12.94 -29.76 -13.46
N PRO A 39 12.37 -30.98 -13.31
CA PRO A 39 11.07 -31.15 -12.66
C PRO A 39 11.03 -30.67 -11.21
N ASP A 40 12.07 -30.99 -10.42
CA ASP A 40 12.15 -30.58 -9.01
C ASP A 40 12.37 -29.07 -8.88
N ARG A 41 13.25 -28.49 -9.71
CA ARG A 41 13.43 -27.04 -9.77
C ARG A 41 12.11 -26.33 -10.11
N LYS A 42 11.39 -26.84 -11.10
CA LYS A 42 10.12 -26.28 -11.56
C LYS A 42 9.04 -26.39 -10.49
N ALA A 43 8.93 -27.55 -9.83
CA ALA A 43 8.03 -27.73 -8.69
C ALA A 43 8.36 -26.76 -7.56
N ASN A 44 9.66 -26.53 -7.29
CA ASN A 44 10.09 -25.57 -6.28
C ASN A 44 9.79 -24.12 -6.67
N ASP A 45 9.89 -23.77 -7.95
CA ASP A 45 9.53 -22.45 -8.45
C ASP A 45 8.04 -22.14 -8.20
N PHE A 46 7.14 -23.12 -8.39
CA PHE A 46 5.73 -22.95 -8.04
C PHE A 46 5.51 -22.76 -6.54
N ALA A 47 6.19 -23.55 -5.71
CA ALA A 47 6.12 -23.45 -4.26
C ALA A 47 6.62 -22.10 -3.74
N LEU A 48 7.76 -21.63 -4.28
CA LEU A 48 8.34 -20.32 -3.95
C LEU A 48 7.43 -19.19 -4.42
N ALA A 49 6.98 -19.22 -5.68
CA ALA A 49 6.08 -18.19 -6.23
C ALA A 49 4.81 -18.06 -5.37
N TYR A 50 4.17 -19.17 -5.01
CA TYR A 50 2.96 -19.15 -4.18
C TYR A 50 3.19 -18.45 -2.83
N HIS A 51 4.27 -18.81 -2.15
CA HIS A 51 4.60 -18.25 -0.84
C HIS A 51 4.96 -16.77 -0.92
N LEU A 52 5.84 -16.40 -1.86
CA LEU A 52 6.27 -15.02 -2.05
C LEU A 52 5.12 -14.12 -2.53
N ASN A 53 4.25 -14.62 -3.42
CA ASN A 53 3.04 -13.90 -3.85
C ASN A 53 2.12 -13.62 -2.68
N LYS A 54 1.81 -14.65 -1.87
CA LYS A 54 0.96 -14.49 -0.68
C LYS A 54 1.53 -13.39 0.22
N PHE A 55 2.85 -13.35 0.35
CA PHE A 55 3.47 -12.38 1.22
C PHE A 55 3.48 -10.95 0.63
N ALA A 56 3.85 -10.81 -0.64
CA ALA A 56 3.79 -9.55 -1.36
C ALA A 56 2.37 -8.96 -1.40
N ILE A 57 1.36 -9.80 -1.63
CA ILE A 57 -0.06 -9.42 -1.53
C ILE A 57 -0.38 -8.90 -0.13
N GLY A 58 0.01 -9.62 0.92
CA GLY A 58 -0.23 -9.18 2.31
C GLY A 58 0.43 -7.84 2.66
N LEU A 59 1.69 -7.61 2.23
CA LEU A 59 2.34 -6.31 2.42
C LEU A 59 1.62 -5.20 1.66
N PHE A 60 1.19 -5.47 0.43
CA PHE A 60 0.44 -4.52 -0.38
C PHE A 60 -0.92 -4.18 0.25
N GLU A 61 -1.68 -5.20 0.65
CA GLU A 61 -2.97 -5.07 1.34
C GLU A 61 -2.86 -4.21 2.60
N MET A 62 -1.83 -4.44 3.42
CA MET A 62 -1.60 -3.65 4.63
C MET A 62 -1.45 -2.15 4.32
N VAL A 63 -0.76 -1.79 3.24
CA VAL A 63 -0.58 -0.39 2.84
C VAL A 63 -1.84 0.16 2.14
N ALA A 64 -2.37 -0.55 1.15
CA ALA A 64 -3.51 -0.15 0.35
C ALA A 64 -4.78 0.07 1.18
N ASN A 65 -5.02 -0.77 2.19
CA ASN A 65 -6.20 -0.65 3.06
C ASN A 65 -6.02 0.42 4.15
N ASN A 66 -4.82 0.95 4.36
CA ASN A 66 -4.52 1.90 5.45
C ASN A 66 -3.93 3.24 4.97
N LEU A 67 -4.06 3.60 3.69
CA LEU A 67 -3.46 4.80 3.08
C LEU A 67 -3.67 6.11 3.89
N SER A 68 -4.79 6.23 4.60
CA SER A 68 -5.01 7.30 5.57
C SER A 68 -4.27 7.01 6.88
N GLY A 69 -3.14 7.69 7.10
CA GLY A 69 -2.45 7.68 8.40
C GLY A 69 -1.32 6.66 8.54
N LEU A 70 -0.81 6.08 7.44
CA LEU A 70 0.29 5.12 7.51
C LEU A 70 1.49 5.63 8.32
N PRO A 71 2.11 4.78 9.16
CA PRO A 71 3.45 5.03 9.66
C PRO A 71 4.46 5.01 8.49
N ASP A 72 5.71 5.36 8.78
CA ASP A 72 6.78 5.31 7.77
C ASP A 72 6.82 3.95 7.03
N VAL A 73 6.63 4.00 5.72
CA VAL A 73 6.54 2.84 4.83
C VAL A 73 7.88 2.40 4.27
N SER A 74 8.97 3.14 4.46
CA SER A 74 10.24 2.84 3.78
C SER A 74 10.78 1.44 4.08
N THR A 75 10.60 0.94 5.30
CA THR A 75 11.04 -0.41 5.67
C THR A 75 10.22 -1.50 4.99
N ILE A 76 8.88 -1.38 4.99
CA ILE A 76 7.99 -2.35 4.32
C ILE A 76 8.11 -2.26 2.79
N ASN A 77 8.32 -1.05 2.25
CA ASN A 77 8.58 -0.81 0.84
C ASN A 77 9.86 -1.52 0.38
N ARG A 78 10.96 -1.43 1.14
CA ARG A 78 12.19 -2.19 0.83
C ARG A 78 11.92 -3.69 0.80
N SER A 79 11.22 -4.23 1.80
CA SER A 79 10.87 -5.65 1.85
C SER A 79 10.03 -6.06 0.64
N TYR A 80 9.03 -5.27 0.26
CA TYR A 80 8.21 -5.50 -0.91
C TYR A 80 9.03 -5.53 -2.19
N ILE A 81 9.88 -4.52 -2.44
CA ILE A 81 10.73 -4.45 -3.64
C ILE A 81 11.63 -5.69 -3.76
N LEU A 82 12.25 -6.13 -2.67
CA LEU A 82 13.11 -7.32 -2.67
C LEU A 82 12.31 -8.60 -3.00
N LEU A 83 11.12 -8.76 -2.42
CA LEU A 83 10.22 -9.87 -2.73
C LEU A 83 9.80 -9.85 -4.21
N VAL A 84 9.40 -8.69 -4.73
CA VAL A 84 8.97 -8.51 -6.12
C VAL A 84 10.11 -8.81 -7.10
N ASN A 85 11.33 -8.41 -6.77
CA ASN A 85 12.50 -8.73 -7.59
C ASN A 85 12.75 -10.24 -7.69
N GLU A 86 12.62 -10.98 -6.58
CA GLU A 86 12.74 -12.44 -6.61
C GLU A 86 11.57 -13.11 -7.35
N LEU A 87 10.34 -12.61 -7.16
CA LEU A 87 9.17 -13.06 -7.92
C LEU A 87 9.38 -12.91 -9.43
N ARG A 88 9.86 -11.74 -9.90
CA ARG A 88 10.15 -11.52 -11.32
C ARG A 88 11.16 -12.53 -11.87
N LYS A 89 12.22 -12.85 -11.11
CA LYS A 89 13.21 -13.87 -11.51
C LYS A 89 12.62 -15.27 -11.58
N ILE A 90 11.71 -15.63 -10.66
CA ILE A 90 11.03 -16.93 -10.63
C ILE A 90 10.06 -17.06 -11.80
N TYR A 91 9.29 -16.02 -12.10
CA TYR A 91 8.35 -16.02 -13.23
C TYR A 91 9.09 -16.08 -14.57
N ALA A 92 10.14 -15.27 -14.75
CA ALA A 92 10.91 -15.23 -16.00
C ALA A 92 11.63 -16.54 -16.35
N ARG A 93 11.83 -17.43 -15.38
CA ARG A 93 12.47 -18.74 -15.61
C ARG A 93 11.48 -19.91 -15.70
N ASN A 94 10.19 -19.65 -15.55
CA ASN A 94 9.14 -20.66 -15.54
C ASN A 94 7.94 -20.21 -16.40
N ALA A 95 7.87 -20.74 -17.62
CA ALA A 95 6.85 -20.37 -18.59
C ALA A 95 5.41 -20.61 -18.12
N GLU A 96 5.15 -21.57 -17.24
CA GLU A 96 3.78 -21.79 -16.72
C GLU A 96 3.36 -20.69 -15.74
N LEU A 97 4.30 -20.13 -14.99
CA LEU A 97 4.05 -18.96 -14.14
C LEU A 97 3.87 -17.70 -14.98
N GLU A 98 4.74 -17.51 -15.99
CA GLU A 98 4.69 -16.36 -16.89
C GLU A 98 3.37 -16.28 -17.69
N ASN A 99 2.78 -17.43 -18.02
CA ASN A 99 1.55 -17.52 -18.81
C ASN A 99 0.25 -17.40 -17.99
N ILE A 100 0.30 -17.15 -16.68
CA ILE A 100 -0.90 -16.90 -15.88
C ILE A 100 -1.52 -15.57 -16.32
N SER A 101 -2.78 -15.61 -16.76
CA SER A 101 -3.49 -14.46 -17.35
C SER A 101 -4.04 -13.47 -16.33
N GLU A 102 -4.36 -13.97 -15.14
CA GLU A 102 -4.92 -13.21 -14.05
C GLU A 102 -3.89 -12.20 -13.55
N ASN A 103 -4.32 -11.00 -13.18
CA ASN A 103 -3.41 -9.95 -12.72
C ASN A 103 -3.06 -10.14 -11.23
N ILE A 104 -1.89 -9.64 -10.81
CA ILE A 104 -1.45 -9.62 -9.42
C ILE A 104 -0.80 -8.27 -9.09
N CYS A 105 -1.00 -7.76 -7.87
CA CYS A 105 -0.66 -6.37 -7.51
C CYS A 105 0.78 -5.96 -7.90
N TRP A 106 1.78 -6.83 -7.70
CA TRP A 106 3.18 -6.49 -7.96
C TRP A 106 3.55 -6.39 -9.46
N GLN A 107 2.67 -6.84 -10.36
CA GLN A 107 2.81 -6.58 -11.79
C GLN A 107 2.44 -5.13 -12.13
N SER A 108 1.54 -4.50 -11.35
CA SER A 108 1.12 -3.11 -11.52
C SER A 108 1.89 -2.13 -10.63
N PHE A 109 2.37 -2.58 -9.47
CA PHE A 109 3.06 -1.74 -8.49
C PHE A 109 4.47 -2.27 -8.23
N ASP A 110 5.48 -1.46 -8.53
CA ASP A 110 6.89 -1.78 -8.26
C ASP A 110 7.37 -1.29 -6.89
N ARG A 111 6.52 -0.56 -6.16
CA ARG A 111 6.78 0.04 -4.86
C ARG A 111 5.50 0.21 -4.06
N LEU A 112 5.65 0.48 -2.77
CA LEU A 112 4.56 0.85 -1.84
C LEU A 112 4.57 2.33 -1.48
N GLU A 113 5.59 3.08 -1.89
CA GLU A 113 5.69 4.53 -1.67
C GLU A 113 4.91 5.32 -2.73
N HIS A 114 4.14 6.31 -2.28
CA HIS A 114 3.41 7.24 -3.14
C HIS A 114 2.43 6.56 -4.10
N ILE A 115 1.70 5.55 -3.62
CA ILE A 115 0.75 4.75 -4.41
C ILE A 115 -0.70 5.24 -4.26
N GLU A 116 -0.97 6.31 -3.52
CA GLU A 116 -2.31 6.70 -3.09
C GLU A 116 -3.27 6.97 -4.26
N SER A 117 -2.79 7.63 -5.33
CA SER A 117 -3.59 7.89 -6.53
C SER A 117 -3.86 6.62 -7.33
N ASP A 118 -2.85 5.76 -7.42
CA ASP A 118 -2.82 4.65 -8.36
C ASP A 118 -3.56 3.42 -7.79
N VAL A 119 -3.54 3.26 -6.46
CA VAL A 119 -4.30 2.22 -5.76
C VAL A 119 -5.79 2.38 -5.98
N TRP A 120 -6.32 3.61 -5.88
CA TRP A 120 -7.77 3.85 -6.01
C TRP A 120 -8.31 3.38 -7.37
N GLU A 121 -7.57 3.64 -8.45
CA GLU A 121 -7.92 3.14 -9.77
C GLU A 121 -7.84 1.61 -9.81
N TYR A 122 -6.73 1.04 -9.33
CA TYR A 122 -6.52 -0.42 -9.33
C TYR A 122 -7.58 -1.19 -8.54
N THR A 123 -7.97 -0.72 -7.35
CA THR A 123 -8.96 -1.37 -6.48
C THR A 123 -10.36 -1.37 -7.08
N ASN A 124 -10.73 -0.27 -7.75
CA ASN A 124 -12.04 -0.14 -8.39
C ASN A 124 -12.20 -1.05 -9.61
N TYR A 125 -11.12 -1.30 -10.36
CA TYR A 125 -11.16 -2.19 -11.53
C TYR A 125 -11.05 -3.68 -11.18
N ASN A 126 -10.40 -4.03 -10.06
CA ASN A 126 -10.07 -5.41 -9.72
C ASN A 126 -10.82 -5.94 -8.48
N ASN A 127 -11.93 -5.34 -8.07
CA ASN A 127 -12.76 -5.78 -6.94
C ASN A 127 -11.96 -6.04 -5.64
N ASN A 128 -10.91 -5.27 -5.37
CA ASN A 128 -9.99 -5.47 -4.23
C ASN A 128 -9.33 -6.87 -4.16
N GLU A 129 -9.22 -7.58 -5.27
CA GLU A 129 -8.72 -8.95 -5.25
C GLU A 129 -7.19 -9.03 -5.13
N TYR A 130 -6.45 -7.92 -5.36
CA TYR A 130 -4.99 -7.76 -5.21
C TYR A 130 -4.08 -8.86 -5.85
N GLY A 131 -4.66 -9.83 -6.57
CA GLY A 131 -4.00 -11.01 -7.11
C GLY A 131 -4.33 -12.35 -6.47
N LEU A 132 -5.41 -12.47 -5.68
CA LEU A 132 -5.83 -13.74 -5.09
C LEU A 132 -6.15 -14.81 -6.16
N SER A 133 -6.92 -14.48 -7.21
CA SER A 133 -7.15 -15.38 -8.35
C SER A 133 -5.86 -15.81 -9.04
N HIS A 134 -4.93 -14.88 -9.28
CA HIS A 134 -3.61 -15.22 -9.82
C HIS A 134 -2.90 -16.23 -8.91
N ASN A 135 -2.87 -15.96 -7.60
CA ASN A 135 -2.19 -16.84 -6.66
C ASN A 135 -2.91 -18.20 -6.50
N ALA A 136 -4.21 -18.28 -6.79
CA ALA A 136 -4.94 -19.55 -6.86
C ALA A 136 -4.47 -20.40 -8.05
N GLN A 137 -4.17 -19.79 -9.20
CA GLN A 137 -3.57 -20.50 -10.34
C GLN A 137 -2.16 -21.02 -9.99
N VAL A 138 -1.35 -20.22 -9.30
CA VAL A 138 -0.04 -20.67 -8.80
C VAL A 138 -0.20 -21.83 -7.81
N ASN A 139 -1.19 -21.76 -6.91
CA ASN A 139 -1.47 -22.84 -5.97
C ASN A 139 -1.84 -24.15 -6.68
N ARG A 140 -2.65 -24.06 -7.75
CA ARG A 140 -2.97 -25.23 -8.58
C ARG A 140 -1.71 -25.87 -9.15
N LEU A 141 -0.78 -25.08 -9.70
CA LEU A 141 0.51 -25.58 -10.22
C LEU A 141 1.36 -26.21 -9.11
N ARG A 142 1.42 -25.57 -7.95
CA ARG A 142 2.12 -26.10 -6.76
C ARG A 142 1.58 -27.48 -6.36
N ILE A 143 0.27 -27.63 -6.28
CA ILE A 143 -0.40 -28.89 -5.92
C ILE A 143 -0.18 -29.96 -6.99
N SER A 144 -0.37 -29.63 -8.27
CA SER A 144 -0.24 -30.62 -9.36
C SER A 144 1.19 -31.12 -9.55
N HIS A 145 2.19 -30.36 -9.09
CA HIS A 145 3.60 -30.75 -9.11
C HIS A 145 4.11 -31.34 -7.79
N GLY A 146 3.25 -31.52 -6.79
CA GLY A 146 3.54 -32.31 -5.58
C GLY A 146 4.54 -31.68 -4.59
N LYS A 147 4.89 -30.40 -4.75
CA LYS A 147 5.80 -29.68 -3.86
C LYS A 147 5.09 -28.50 -3.22
N GLU A 148 4.43 -28.75 -2.10
CA GLU A 148 3.65 -27.73 -1.40
C GLU A 148 4.47 -26.79 -0.53
N THR A 149 5.61 -27.29 -0.03
CA THR A 149 6.54 -26.52 0.79
C THR A 149 7.75 -26.14 -0.06
N PRO A 150 8.09 -24.84 -0.16
CA PRO A 150 9.26 -24.41 -0.89
C PRO A 150 10.54 -24.77 -0.15
N ASP A 151 11.53 -25.23 -0.90
CA ASP A 151 12.93 -25.18 -0.47
C ASP A 151 13.43 -23.76 -0.70
N PHE A 152 13.64 -23.02 0.38
CA PHE A 152 14.16 -21.66 0.30
C PHE A 152 15.67 -21.65 0.06
N PRO A 153 16.15 -21.10 -1.07
CA PRO A 153 17.54 -20.75 -1.21
C PRO A 153 17.95 -19.76 -0.10
N PRO A 154 19.21 -19.79 0.39
CA PRO A 154 19.65 -18.93 1.50
C PRO A 154 19.36 -17.45 1.29
N GLU A 155 19.53 -16.96 0.06
CA GLU A 155 19.28 -15.56 -0.30
C GLU A 155 17.78 -15.19 -0.18
N ILE A 156 16.89 -16.05 -0.70
CA ILE A 156 15.44 -15.85 -0.60
C ILE A 156 14.98 -16.00 0.85
N LYS A 157 15.52 -16.97 1.60
CA LYS A 157 15.21 -17.18 3.01
C LYS A 157 15.48 -15.90 3.82
N LYS A 158 16.64 -15.27 3.61
CA LYS A 158 17.00 -14.02 4.27
C LYS A 158 16.01 -12.89 3.95
N ILE A 159 15.60 -12.76 2.68
CA ILE A 159 14.62 -11.75 2.26
C ILE A 159 13.27 -11.99 2.94
N VAL A 160 12.81 -13.24 3.00
CA VAL A 160 11.55 -13.62 3.63
C VAL A 160 11.59 -13.37 5.13
N ASP A 161 12.64 -13.81 5.81
CA ASP A 161 12.80 -13.63 7.27
C ASP A 161 12.84 -12.12 7.64
N GLU A 162 13.59 -11.31 6.86
CA GLU A 162 13.61 -9.85 7.04
C GLU A 162 12.24 -9.22 6.78
N ALA A 163 11.56 -9.62 5.70
CA ALA A 163 10.25 -9.10 5.36
C ALA A 163 9.19 -9.49 6.41
N GLU A 164 9.24 -10.71 6.97
CA GLU A 164 8.32 -11.17 8.02
C GLU A 164 8.47 -10.34 9.30
N ALA A 165 9.71 -10.11 9.73
CA ALA A 165 10.00 -9.26 10.87
C ALA A 165 9.48 -7.83 10.65
N ASN A 166 9.74 -7.26 9.48
CA ASN A 166 9.31 -5.91 9.13
C ASN A 166 7.78 -5.80 8.99
N GLY A 167 7.14 -6.79 8.38
CA GLY A 167 5.69 -6.86 8.23
C GLY A 167 4.98 -6.91 9.58
N LYS A 168 5.45 -7.76 10.51
CA LYS A 168 4.93 -7.82 11.89
C LYS A 168 5.10 -6.50 12.63
N ALA A 169 6.29 -5.89 12.54
CA ALA A 169 6.56 -4.62 13.19
C ALA A 169 5.73 -3.47 12.60
N PHE A 170 5.44 -3.50 11.31
CA PHE A 170 4.58 -2.52 10.65
C PHE A 170 3.12 -2.72 11.02
N PHE A 171 2.64 -3.97 11.02
CA PHE A 171 1.27 -4.31 11.43
C PHE A 171 1.00 -3.91 12.87
N ALA A 172 1.93 -4.16 13.79
CA ALA A 172 1.79 -3.71 15.19
C ALA A 172 1.64 -2.18 15.31
N LYS A 173 2.29 -1.39 14.44
CA LYS A 173 2.12 0.06 14.42
C LYS A 173 0.75 0.49 13.86
N ILE A 174 0.16 -0.32 12.99
CA ILE A 174 -1.21 -0.09 12.49
C ILE A 174 -2.23 -0.48 13.58
N GLU A 175 -2.05 -1.61 14.27
CA GLU A 175 -2.96 -2.08 15.33
C GLU A 175 -2.95 -1.18 16.58
N ASP A 176 -1.78 -0.66 16.99
CA ASP A 176 -1.69 0.32 18.09
C ASP A 176 -2.47 1.62 17.78
N GLU A 177 -2.81 1.84 16.50
CA GLU A 177 -3.68 2.94 16.05
C GLU A 177 -5.14 2.53 15.84
N SER A 178 -5.55 1.25 15.98
CA SER A 178 -6.86 0.79 15.51
C SER A 178 -7.89 0.20 16.49
N ASP A 179 -7.58 -0.26 17.71
CA ASP A 179 -8.64 -0.90 18.55
C ASP A 179 -8.42 -0.82 20.07
N VAL A 180 -8.47 0.38 20.65
CA VAL A 180 -8.79 0.55 22.07
C VAL A 180 -10.16 1.20 22.15
N GLU A 181 -11.11 0.56 22.82
CA GLU A 181 -12.40 1.17 23.14
C GLU A 181 -12.13 2.49 23.85
N ARG A 182 -12.35 3.60 23.14
CA ARG A 182 -11.95 4.90 23.63
C ARG A 182 -12.86 5.27 24.79
N ASP A 183 -12.28 5.44 25.96
CA ASP A 183 -12.91 6.08 27.11
C ASP A 183 -13.01 7.60 26.92
N TRP A 184 -12.60 8.14 25.77
CA TRP A 184 -12.61 9.57 25.45
C TRP A 184 -13.15 9.87 24.05
N PHE A 185 -13.55 11.11 23.79
CA PHE A 185 -13.95 11.61 22.47
C PHE A 185 -13.64 13.10 22.30
N ILE A 186 -13.63 13.58 21.05
CA ILE A 186 -13.58 15.02 20.72
C ILE A 186 -15.01 15.56 20.72
N PRO A 187 -15.36 16.53 21.58
CA PRO A 187 -16.75 17.00 21.72
C PRO A 187 -17.23 17.87 20.55
N GLU A 188 -16.31 18.61 19.93
CA GLU A 188 -16.60 19.55 18.85
C GLU A 188 -15.38 19.68 17.95
N TYR A 189 -15.60 19.77 16.64
CA TYR A 189 -14.57 20.01 15.65
C TYR A 189 -14.67 21.45 15.17
N THR A 190 -13.59 22.21 15.32
CA THR A 190 -13.51 23.61 14.89
C THR A 190 -12.40 23.81 13.89
N LEU A 191 -12.64 24.64 12.88
CA LEU A 191 -11.64 25.05 11.90
C LEU A 191 -11.42 26.55 11.98
N THR A 192 -10.21 26.94 12.37
CA THR A 192 -9.80 28.35 12.45
C THR A 192 -8.87 28.70 11.29
N TYR A 193 -9.22 29.75 10.55
CA TYR A 193 -8.33 30.41 9.59
C TYR A 193 -7.74 31.66 10.22
N ALA A 194 -6.48 31.59 10.63
CA ALA A 194 -5.80 32.67 11.32
C ALA A 194 -5.37 33.79 10.36
N SER A 195 -5.17 35.00 10.88
CA SER A 195 -4.72 36.17 10.11
C SER A 195 -3.35 36.00 9.45
N ASP A 196 -2.54 35.05 9.93
CA ASP A 196 -1.24 34.70 9.34
C ASP A 196 -1.35 33.69 8.18
N GLY A 197 -2.58 33.27 7.82
CA GLY A 197 -2.87 32.28 6.78
C GLY A 197 -2.81 30.83 7.25
N SER A 198 -2.62 30.57 8.55
CA SER A 198 -2.61 29.22 9.12
C SER A 198 -4.02 28.64 9.22
N LEU A 199 -4.14 27.34 8.97
CA LEU A 199 -5.34 26.57 9.24
C LEU A 199 -5.12 25.68 10.46
N LEU A 200 -6.03 25.78 11.44
CA LEU A 200 -5.99 25.04 12.69
C LEU A 200 -7.27 24.22 12.82
N VAL A 201 -7.15 22.95 13.14
CA VAL A 201 -8.30 22.12 13.53
C VAL A 201 -8.23 21.93 15.04
N ASN A 202 -9.29 22.32 15.75
CA ASN A 202 -9.37 22.37 17.22
C ASN A 202 -8.21 23.15 17.86
N GLY A 203 -7.78 24.25 17.22
CA GLY A 203 -6.66 25.06 17.70
C GLY A 203 -5.27 24.45 17.48
N VAL A 204 -5.20 23.25 16.89
CA VAL A 204 -3.95 22.49 16.73
C VAL A 204 -3.38 22.60 15.31
N LYS A 205 -2.06 22.83 15.21
CA LYS A 205 -1.31 22.86 13.95
C LYS A 205 -0.93 21.44 13.49
N GLY A 206 -0.84 21.22 12.18
CA GLY A 206 -0.34 19.96 11.60
C GLY A 206 -1.40 18.89 11.32
N VAL A 207 -2.68 19.19 11.61
CA VAL A 207 -3.81 18.34 11.22
C VAL A 207 -3.98 18.36 9.69
N LEU A 208 -3.99 19.56 9.10
CA LEU A 208 -3.90 19.78 7.66
C LEU A 208 -2.43 19.80 7.21
N LYS A 209 -2.11 19.17 6.07
CA LYS A 209 -0.74 19.12 5.52
C LYS A 209 -0.21 20.50 5.10
N VAL A 210 -1.10 21.48 4.87
CA VAL A 210 -0.72 22.84 4.47
C VAL A 210 -0.59 23.73 5.68
N LYS A 211 0.64 24.17 5.98
CA LYS A 211 0.93 25.01 7.14
C LYS A 211 0.46 26.46 6.98
N LYS A 212 0.37 26.97 5.74
CA LYS A 212 0.04 28.38 5.47
C LYS A 212 -0.45 28.58 4.02
N THR A 213 -1.51 29.36 3.84
CA THR A 213 -1.92 29.84 2.51
C THR A 213 -1.02 30.99 2.04
N GLN A 214 -0.70 31.03 0.75
CA GLN A 214 -0.02 32.19 0.16
C GLN A 214 -1.02 33.34 -0.02
N LEU A 215 -0.59 34.57 0.31
CA LEU A 215 -1.41 35.77 0.15
C LEU A 215 -1.88 35.90 -1.31
N ALA A 216 -3.14 36.29 -1.52
CA ALA A 216 -3.77 36.42 -2.85
C ALA A 216 -3.90 35.13 -3.69
N SER A 217 -3.53 33.96 -3.16
CA SER A 217 -3.77 32.66 -3.81
C SER A 217 -5.27 32.31 -3.90
N ALA A 218 -5.62 31.37 -4.78
CA ALA A 218 -6.98 30.82 -4.85
C ALA A 218 -7.42 30.22 -3.50
N SER A 219 -6.49 29.60 -2.77
CA SER A 219 -6.70 29.07 -1.42
C SER A 219 -7.02 30.16 -0.40
N ALA A 220 -6.25 31.26 -0.38
CA ALA A 220 -6.53 32.40 0.49
C ALA A 220 -7.89 33.03 0.17
N LYS A 221 -8.19 33.24 -1.12
CA LYS A 221 -9.49 33.77 -1.57
C LYS A 221 -10.66 32.87 -1.20
N LEU A 222 -10.49 31.54 -1.29
CA LEU A 222 -11.51 30.59 -0.88
C LEU A 222 -11.79 30.71 0.63
N MET A 223 -10.73 30.68 1.45
CA MET A 223 -10.88 30.74 2.91
C MET A 223 -11.42 32.09 3.40
N GLU A 224 -10.99 33.21 2.83
CA GLU A 224 -11.53 34.54 3.14
C GLU A 224 -13.03 34.63 2.85
N GLN A 225 -13.47 34.11 1.69
CA GLN A 225 -14.90 34.09 1.33
C GLN A 225 -15.69 33.10 2.18
N ALA A 226 -15.11 31.94 2.52
CA ALA A 226 -15.73 30.93 3.35
C ALA A 226 -15.97 31.40 4.79
N VAL A 227 -14.95 32.02 5.41
CA VAL A 227 -15.06 32.58 6.76
C VAL A 227 -16.05 33.75 6.81
N ALA A 228 -16.18 34.52 5.73
CA ALA A 228 -17.18 35.58 5.62
C ALA A 228 -18.62 35.06 5.43
N LYS A 229 -18.80 33.78 5.07
CA LYS A 229 -20.10 33.16 4.77
C LYS A 229 -20.23 31.78 5.42
N PRO A 230 -20.13 31.68 6.76
CA PRO A 230 -20.23 30.40 7.45
C PRO A 230 -21.64 29.83 7.34
N ASN A 231 -21.74 28.52 7.14
CA ASN A 231 -22.98 27.74 7.01
C ASN A 231 -23.92 28.20 5.87
N GLU A 232 -23.44 29.04 4.95
CA GLU A 232 -24.19 29.50 3.80
C GLU A 232 -23.66 28.83 2.53
N LEU A 233 -24.57 28.48 1.62
CA LEU A 233 -24.20 28.07 0.27
C LEU A 233 -23.77 29.31 -0.53
N PHE A 234 -22.52 29.34 -0.98
CA PHE A 234 -22.02 30.43 -1.81
C PHE A 234 -21.12 29.93 -2.93
N LYS A 235 -20.96 30.72 -3.98
CA LYS A 235 -20.04 30.44 -5.08
C LYS A 235 -18.74 31.24 -4.93
N PRO A 236 -17.62 30.63 -4.50
CA PRO A 236 -16.34 31.32 -4.38
C PRO A 236 -15.89 31.94 -5.71
N ASN A 237 -15.43 33.19 -5.67
CA ASN A 237 -14.81 33.83 -6.82
C ASN A 237 -13.35 33.35 -6.98
N LEU A 238 -13.15 32.31 -7.79
CA LEU A 238 -11.84 31.69 -8.05
C LEU A 238 -11.31 31.91 -9.48
N GLY A 239 -11.96 32.74 -10.30
CA GLY A 239 -11.59 33.01 -11.69
C GLY A 239 -12.19 32.06 -12.73
N HIS A 240 -11.60 32.01 -13.93
CA HIS A 240 -12.07 31.14 -15.03
C HIS A 240 -11.81 29.65 -14.72
N ASN A 241 -12.74 28.76 -15.12
CA ASN A 241 -12.75 27.31 -14.80
C ASN A 241 -13.00 26.96 -13.32
N TYR A 242 -13.99 27.61 -12.72
CA TYR A 242 -14.42 27.47 -11.32
C TYR A 242 -14.43 26.03 -10.75
N SER A 243 -15.04 25.06 -11.44
CA SER A 243 -15.23 23.70 -10.90
C SER A 243 -13.92 22.95 -10.69
N ARG A 244 -13.05 22.92 -11.72
CA ARG A 244 -11.72 22.31 -11.64
C ARG A 244 -10.84 23.01 -10.61
N THR A 245 -10.92 24.34 -10.55
CA THR A 245 -10.14 25.15 -9.61
C THR A 245 -10.58 24.91 -8.16
N LEU A 246 -11.87 24.71 -7.89
CA LEU A 246 -12.40 24.53 -6.53
C LEU A 246 -11.93 23.22 -5.89
N SER A 247 -12.12 22.08 -6.57
CA SER A 247 -11.68 20.78 -6.05
C SER A 247 -10.16 20.73 -5.86
N VAL A 248 -9.39 21.28 -6.81
CA VAL A 248 -7.93 21.39 -6.69
C VAL A 248 -7.53 22.30 -5.53
N THR A 249 -8.26 23.39 -5.29
CA THR A 249 -7.98 24.32 -4.17
C THR A 249 -8.24 23.67 -2.82
N LEU A 250 -9.35 22.94 -2.67
CA LEU A 250 -9.69 22.22 -1.43
C LEU A 250 -8.69 21.10 -1.14
N SER A 251 -8.37 20.27 -2.14
CA SER A 251 -7.33 19.23 -2.01
C SER A 251 -5.97 19.85 -1.72
N GLY A 252 -5.64 20.96 -2.38
CA GLY A 252 -4.41 21.72 -2.16
C GLY A 252 -4.33 22.36 -0.77
N LEU A 253 -5.45 22.59 -0.09
CA LEU A 253 -5.52 23.02 1.30
C LEU A 253 -5.46 21.85 2.31
N GLY A 254 -5.54 20.60 1.82
CA GLY A 254 -5.59 19.40 2.63
C GLY A 254 -7.00 18.99 3.07
N PHE A 255 -8.06 19.60 2.53
CA PHE A 255 -9.44 19.20 2.79
C PHE A 255 -9.82 17.98 1.93
N SER A 256 -9.48 16.79 2.42
CA SER A 256 -9.86 15.50 1.86
C SER A 256 -10.48 14.59 2.92
N GLY A 257 -11.24 13.57 2.49
CA GLY A 257 -11.90 12.60 3.36
C GLY A 257 -12.72 13.27 4.46
N THR A 258 -12.55 12.79 5.70
CA THR A 258 -13.23 13.27 6.92
C THR A 258 -13.17 14.79 7.08
N LEU A 259 -12.01 15.44 6.84
CA LEU A 259 -11.89 16.90 7.01
C LEU A 259 -12.75 17.69 6.01
N ARG A 260 -12.97 17.12 4.82
CA ARG A 260 -13.87 17.71 3.83
C ARG A 260 -15.33 17.52 4.23
N GLU A 261 -15.70 16.34 4.70
CA GLU A 261 -17.06 16.05 5.19
C GLU A 261 -17.43 16.95 6.38
N LEU A 262 -16.50 17.17 7.30
CA LEU A 262 -16.71 18.04 8.45
C LEU A 262 -16.85 19.51 8.05
N PHE A 263 -15.89 20.07 7.31
CA PHE A 263 -15.79 21.54 7.13
C PHE A 263 -16.31 22.05 5.78
N PHE A 264 -16.45 21.18 4.78
CA PHE A 264 -17.01 21.49 3.45
C PHE A 264 -17.98 20.39 2.98
N PRO A 265 -19.07 20.13 3.72
CA PRO A 265 -19.97 18.99 3.48
C PRO A 265 -20.66 19.02 2.12
N GLN A 266 -20.87 20.21 1.57
CA GLN A 266 -21.45 20.39 0.25
C GLN A 266 -20.47 21.10 -0.66
N VAL A 267 -20.09 20.41 -1.73
CA VAL A 267 -19.28 20.96 -2.82
C VAL A 267 -19.96 20.61 -4.12
N SER A 268 -20.53 21.61 -4.79
CA SER A 268 -21.18 21.47 -6.08
C SER A 268 -20.55 22.41 -7.10
N GLU A 269 -20.20 21.85 -8.25
CA GLU A 269 -19.67 22.62 -9.39
C GLU A 269 -20.66 23.67 -9.91
N ALA A 270 -21.96 23.39 -9.81
CA ALA A 270 -23.01 24.29 -10.23
C ALA A 270 -23.40 25.29 -9.13
N ASN A 271 -23.54 24.79 -7.89
CA ASN A 271 -24.27 25.50 -6.83
C ASN A 271 -23.40 26.18 -5.78
N GLY A 272 -22.10 25.85 -5.67
CA GLY A 272 -21.24 26.48 -4.68
C GLY A 272 -20.60 25.52 -3.67
N VAL A 273 -20.14 26.09 -2.55
CA VAL A 273 -19.72 25.35 -1.36
C VAL A 273 -20.47 25.84 -0.14
N VAL A 274 -20.64 24.93 0.84
CA VAL A 274 -21.00 25.29 2.21
C VAL A 274 -19.75 25.12 3.07
N PHE A 275 -19.38 26.18 3.79
CA PHE A 275 -18.30 26.11 4.76
C PHE A 275 -18.89 26.02 6.17
N ARG A 276 -18.60 24.93 6.86
CA ARG A 276 -19.05 24.71 8.24
C ARG A 276 -17.85 24.91 9.17
N PRO A 277 -17.69 26.05 9.87
CA PRO A 277 -16.50 26.29 10.69
C PRO A 277 -16.46 25.45 11.97
N THR A 278 -17.62 24.99 12.43
CA THR A 278 -17.80 24.24 13.66
C THR A 278 -18.83 23.13 13.45
N ILE A 279 -18.58 21.95 14.00
CA ILE A 279 -19.53 20.82 14.02
C ILE A 279 -19.36 20.03 15.33
N THR A 280 -20.46 19.75 16.00
CA THR A 280 -20.47 19.00 17.27
C THR A 280 -20.34 17.49 17.05
N ARG A 281 -19.93 16.75 18.08
CA ARG A 281 -19.90 15.28 18.01
C ARG A 281 -21.27 14.68 17.71
N GLU A 282 -22.33 15.24 18.29
CA GLU A 282 -23.70 14.78 18.05
C GLU A 282 -24.10 14.90 16.57
N GLU A 283 -23.75 16.01 15.92
CA GLU A 283 -23.97 16.20 14.48
C GLU A 283 -23.11 15.25 13.63
N VAL A 284 -21.84 15.04 14.00
CA VAL A 284 -20.94 14.06 13.35
C VAL A 284 -21.54 12.66 13.38
N ASP A 285 -22.01 12.24 14.55
CA ASP A 285 -22.58 10.91 14.75
C ASP A 285 -23.92 10.77 14.01
N ALA A 286 -24.75 11.84 14.00
CA ALA A 286 -26.01 11.88 13.25
C ALA A 286 -25.79 11.81 11.73
N GLU A 287 -24.72 12.45 11.22
CA GLU A 287 -24.29 12.40 9.82
C GLU A 287 -23.49 11.13 9.48
N ARG A 288 -23.19 10.28 10.49
CA ARG A 288 -22.39 9.04 10.36
C ARG A 288 -21.01 9.26 9.75
N ILE A 289 -20.37 10.38 10.11
CA ILE A 289 -19.02 10.71 9.65
C ILE A 289 -18.01 9.95 10.51
N ASP A 290 -17.19 9.10 9.89
CA ASP A 290 -16.12 8.40 10.60
C ASP A 290 -14.95 9.35 10.92
N THR A 291 -14.86 9.70 12.21
CA THR A 291 -13.84 10.59 12.77
C THR A 291 -12.72 9.84 13.51
N THR A 292 -12.74 8.50 13.50
CA THR A 292 -11.85 7.66 14.30
C THR A 292 -10.39 8.07 14.16
N LYS A 293 -9.84 8.08 12.94
CA LYS A 293 -8.44 8.47 12.69
C LYS A 293 -8.15 9.95 12.96
N LEU A 294 -9.14 10.82 12.75
CA LEU A 294 -8.98 12.24 12.99
C LEU A 294 -8.86 12.53 14.49
N ASP A 295 -9.68 11.88 15.31
CA ASP A 295 -9.68 12.01 16.77
C ASP A 295 -8.33 11.62 17.37
N ASP A 296 -7.75 10.48 16.96
CA ASP A 296 -6.44 10.05 17.45
C ASP A 296 -5.35 11.04 17.08
N LYS A 297 -5.40 11.52 15.83
CA LYS A 297 -4.46 12.54 15.36
C LYS A 297 -4.59 13.83 16.15
N LEU A 298 -5.82 14.29 16.42
CA LEU A 298 -6.09 15.48 17.21
C LEU A 298 -5.59 15.31 18.64
N LYS A 299 -5.92 14.21 19.32
CA LYS A 299 -5.45 13.90 20.67
C LYS A 299 -3.92 13.84 20.74
N LYS A 300 -3.28 13.14 19.80
CA LYS A 300 -1.81 13.03 19.72
C LYS A 300 -1.13 14.38 19.55
N LEU A 301 -1.76 15.30 18.84
CA LEU A 301 -1.26 16.67 18.65
C LEU A 301 -1.69 17.63 19.78
N GLY A 302 -2.37 17.14 20.82
CA GLY A 302 -2.69 17.89 22.03
C GLY A 302 -4.04 18.62 21.99
N ALA A 303 -4.99 18.18 21.17
CA ALA A 303 -6.36 18.69 21.23
C ALA A 303 -7.08 18.24 22.52
N ASP A 304 -7.98 19.08 23.01
CA ASP A 304 -8.79 18.77 24.18
C ASP A 304 -9.78 17.63 23.89
N VAL A 305 -9.90 16.71 24.86
CA VAL A 305 -10.79 15.53 24.81
C VAL A 305 -11.68 15.50 26.03
N VAL A 306 -12.85 14.87 25.91
CA VAL A 306 -13.77 14.62 27.02
C VAL A 306 -13.80 13.12 27.31
N GLN A 307 -13.79 12.75 28.59
CA GLN A 307 -13.98 11.37 29.01
C GLN A 307 -15.45 10.97 28.89
N LYS A 308 -15.71 9.77 28.38
CA LYS A 308 -17.04 9.18 28.37
C LYS A 308 -17.51 9.00 29.82
N PRO A 309 -18.80 9.21 30.11
CA PRO A 309 -19.35 8.88 31.42
C PRO A 309 -19.09 7.40 31.69
N MET A 310 -18.58 7.08 32.89
CA MET A 310 -18.44 5.71 33.33
C MET A 310 -19.86 5.12 33.43
N GLU A 311 -20.23 4.22 32.52
CA GLU A 311 -21.47 3.45 32.68
C GLU A 311 -21.30 2.58 33.92
N ILE A 312 -22.00 2.92 35.00
CA ILE A 312 -22.11 2.05 36.17
C ILE A 312 -23.07 0.94 35.76
N PRO A 313 -22.62 -0.32 35.62
CA PRO A 313 -23.53 -1.41 35.31
C PRO A 313 -24.51 -1.58 36.48
N PHE A 314 -25.80 -1.45 36.19
CA PHE A 314 -26.90 -1.79 37.09
C PHE A 314 -27.21 -3.29 37.02
#